data_AF-A0A1W2F880-F1
#
_entry.id   AF-A0A1W2F880-F1
#
_cell.length_a   1.000
_cell.length_b   1.000
_cell.length_c   1.000
_cell.angle_alpha   90.00
_cell.angle_beta   90.00
_cell.angle_gamma   90.00
#
_symmetry.space_group_name_H-M   'P 1'
#
loop_
_entity.id
_entity.type
_entity.pdbx_description
1 polymer ?
#
loop_
_entity_poly.entity_id
_entity_poly.type
_entity_poly.pdbx_seq_one_letter_code
_entity_poly.pdbx_strand_id
1 'polypeptide(L)' 'MTDEQRKLVAFTQIIKVMQQDAEDIMNAVDTAAGDLGEGRRNGAVGALCAVDTSLERLASLLSAVRALHRSLPL' A
#
# COMPACT_ATOMS: atom_id res chain seq x y z
N MET A 1 -9.45 2.57 -27.58
CA MET A 1 -8.47 2.85 -26.52
C MET A 1 -7.10 2.44 -27.03
N THR A 2 -6.18 3.39 -27.19
CA THR A 2 -4.80 3.10 -27.62
C THR A 2 -4.06 2.34 -26.53
N ASP A 3 -2.97 1.64 -26.86
CA ASP A 3 -2.16 0.93 -25.87
C ASP A 3 -1.62 1.86 -24.79
N GLU A 4 -1.26 3.09 -25.16
CA GLU A 4 -0.85 4.15 -24.24
C GLU A 4 -1.97 4.54 -23.24
N GLN A 5 -3.22 4.68 -23.72
CA GLN A 5 -4.36 4.91 -22.83
C GLN A 5 -4.59 3.72 -21.88
N ARG A 6 -4.38 2.48 -22.33
CA ARG A 6 -4.49 1.30 -21.46
C ARG A 6 -3.42 1.33 -20.36
N LYS A 7 -2.19 1.73 -20.68
CA LYS A 7 -1.08 1.88 -19.71
C LYS A 7 -1.41 2.92 -18.65
N LEU A 8 -1.87 4.10 -19.06
CA LEU A 8 -2.22 5.19 -18.13
C LEU A 8 -3.33 4.75 -17.17
N VAL A 9 -4.34 4.03 -17.67
CA VAL A 9 -5.39 3.44 -16.82
C VAL A 9 -4.79 2.45 -15.82
N ALA A 10 -3.91 1.54 -16.26
CA ALA A 10 -3.27 0.56 -15.38
C ALA A 10 -2.43 1.24 -14.27
N PHE A 11 -1.58 2.21 -14.61
CA PHE A 11 -0.81 2.96 -13.62
C PHE A 11 -1.72 3.73 -12.66
N THR A 12 -2.79 4.34 -13.16
CA THR A 12 -3.77 5.03 -12.30
C THR A 12 -4.40 4.09 -11.28
N GLN A 13 -4.77 2.88 -11.68
CA GLN A 13 -5.33 1.89 -10.76
C GLN A 13 -4.30 1.42 -9.74
N ILE A 14 -3.06 1.17 -10.15
CA ILE A 14 -1.98 0.81 -9.22
C ILE A 14 -1.78 1.92 -8.18
N ILE A 15 -1.71 3.19 -8.61
CA ILE A 15 -1.54 4.33 -7.70
C ILE A 15 -2.68 4.38 -6.68
N LYS A 16 -3.93 4.19 -7.12
CA LYS A 16 -5.10 4.19 -6.20
C LYS A 16 -5.00 3.10 -5.14
N VAL A 17 -4.60 1.89 -5.52
CA VAL A 17 -4.45 0.80 -4.56
C VAL A 17 -3.29 1.09 -3.60
N MET A 18 -2.17 1.64 -4.09
CA MET A 18 -1.06 2.06 -3.22
C MET A 18 -1.46 3.16 -2.23
N GLN A 19 -2.33 4.09 -2.64
CA GLN A 19 -2.87 5.12 -1.75
C GLN A 19 -3.72 4.52 -0.64
N GLN A 20 -4.60 3.57 -0.97
CA GLN A 20 -5.40 2.86 0.03
C GLN A 20 -4.50 2.09 1.00
N ASP A 21 -3.54 1.31 0.49
CA ASP A 21 -2.64 0.52 1.35
C ASP A 21 -1.80 1.43 2.26
N ALA A 22 -1.43 2.64 1.80
CA ALA A 22 -0.74 3.62 2.63
C ALA A 22 -1.63 4.24 3.72
N GLU A 23 -2.90 4.51 3.41
CA GLU A 23 -3.89 4.99 4.39
C GLU A 23 -4.12 3.93 5.49
N ASP A 24 -4.26 2.66 5.10
CA ASP A 24 -4.44 1.56 6.04
C ASP A 24 -3.26 1.43 7.01
N ILE A 25 -2.03 1.62 6.52
CA ILE A 25 -0.81 1.63 7.35
C ILE A 25 -0.84 2.80 8.34
N MET A 26 -1.16 4.01 7.87
CA MET A 26 -1.22 5.18 8.74
C MET A 26 -2.27 5.02 9.84
N ASN A 27 -3.46 4.52 9.49
CA ASN A 27 -4.53 4.25 10.46
C ASN A 27 -4.12 3.21 11.52
N ALA A 28 -3.38 2.17 11.12
CA ALA A 28 -2.86 1.16 12.04
C ALA A 28 -1.79 1.74 12.98
N VAL A 29 -0.90 2.59 12.47
CA VAL A 29 0.12 3.29 13.28
C VAL A 29 -0.54 4.24 14.28
N ASP A 30 -1.54 5.01 13.87
CA ASP A 30 -2.29 5.92 14.74
C ASP A 30 -3.03 5.15 15.84
N THR A 31 -3.64 4.01 15.50
CA THR A 31 -4.28 3.10 16.46
C THR A 31 -3.27 2.60 17.48
N ALA A 32 -2.09 2.17 17.02
CA ALA A 32 -1.03 1.69 17.91
C ALA A 32 -0.51 2.79 18.84
N ALA A 33 -0.37 4.02 18.34
CA ALA A 33 0.01 5.17 19.14
C ALA A 33 -1.04 5.48 20.22
N GLY A 34 -2.32 5.45 19.87
CA GLY A 34 -3.43 5.62 20.83
C GLY A 34 -3.40 4.55 21.93
N ASP A 35 -3.26 3.29 21.55
CA ASP A 35 -3.17 2.17 22.49
C ASP A 35 -1.97 2.28 23.44
N LEU A 36 -0.80 2.72 22.95
CA LEU A 36 0.36 2.98 23.81
C LEU A 36 0.12 4.14 24.79
N GLY A 37 -0.52 5.22 24.33
CA GLY A 37 -0.89 6.36 25.18
C GLY A 37 -1.79 5.97 26.35
N GLU A 38 -2.60 4.93 26.17
CA GLU A 38 -3.51 4.39 27.18
C GLU A 38 -2.95 3.18 27.95
N GLY A 39 -1.67 2.84 27.75
CA GLY A 39 -0.99 1.72 28.43
C GLY A 39 -1.38 0.32 27.91
N ARG A 40 -2.14 0.23 26.80
CA ARG A 40 -2.57 -1.02 26.17
C ARG A 40 -1.51 -1.58 25.22
N ARG A 41 -0.40 -2.05 25.76
CA ARG A 41 0.72 -2.61 24.96
C ARG A 41 0.27 -3.67 23.93
N ASN A 42 -0.58 -4.61 24.32
CA ASN A 42 -1.00 -5.69 23.43
C ASN A 42 -1.92 -5.20 22.29
N GLY A 43 -2.71 -4.16 22.54
CA GLY A 43 -3.51 -3.52 21.49
C GLY A 43 -2.60 -2.89 20.43
N ALA A 44 -1.58 -2.15 20.89
CA ALA A 44 -0.60 -1.53 20.00
C ALA A 44 0.15 -2.54 19.14
N VAL A 45 0.59 -3.66 19.72
CA VAL A 45 1.22 -4.75 18.94
C VAL A 45 0.25 -5.34 17.93
N GLY A 46 -1.01 -5.59 18.32
CA GLY A 46 -2.03 -6.11 17.42
C GLY A 46 -2.31 -5.20 16.22
N ALA A 47 -2.39 -3.88 16.45
CA ALA A 47 -2.55 -2.90 15.39
C ALA A 47 -1.36 -2.91 14.40
N LEU A 48 -0.13 -3.01 14.90
CA LEU A 48 1.06 -3.07 14.05
C LEU A 48 1.18 -4.40 13.27
N CYS A 49 0.67 -5.52 13.78
CA CYS A 49 0.65 -6.78 13.02
C CYS A 49 -0.20 -6.68 11.74
N ALA A 50 -1.21 -5.81 11.71
CA ALA A 50 -2.03 -5.61 10.51
C ALA A 50 -1.28 -4.88 9.38
N VAL A 51 -0.17 -4.19 9.69
CA VAL A 51 0.64 -3.42 8.73
C VAL A 51 1.37 -4.33 7.73
N ASP A 52 1.75 -5.55 8.16
CA ASP A 52 2.54 -6.48 7.34
C ASP A 52 1.87 -6.76 5.98
N THR A 53 0.56 -7.03 5.98
CA THR A 53 -0.18 -7.29 4.73
C THR A 53 -0.17 -6.09 3.78
N SER A 54 -0.32 -4.87 4.30
CA SER A 54 -0.28 -3.66 3.47
C SER A 54 1.12 -3.39 2.91
N LEU A 55 2.17 -3.64 3.69
CA LEU A 55 3.55 -3.52 3.21
C LEU A 55 3.88 -4.53 2.11
N GLU A 56 3.46 -5.80 2.26
CA GLU A 56 3.65 -6.83 1.25
C GLU A 56 2.93 -6.50 -0.07
N ARG A 57 1.70 -5.95 0.03
CA ARG A 57 0.94 -5.48 -1.13
C ARG A 57 1.63 -4.30 -1.82
N LEU A 58 2.10 -3.30 -1.08
CA LEU A 58 2.86 -2.18 -1.63
C LEU A 58 4.13 -2.63 -2.36
N ALA A 59 4.89 -3.57 -1.78
CA ALA A 59 6.07 -4.13 -2.42
C ALA A 59 5.75 -4.87 -3.73
N SER A 60 4.62 -5.59 -3.75
CA SER A 60 4.12 -6.29 -4.94
C SER A 60 3.70 -5.32 -6.04
N LEU A 61 2.98 -4.23 -5.69
CA LEU A 61 2.59 -3.19 -6.65
C LEU A 61 3.80 -2.45 -7.22
N LEU A 62 4.80 -2.13 -6.40
CA LEU A 62 6.06 -1.54 -6.86
C LEU A 62 6.77 -2.45 -7.87
N SER A 63 6.77 -3.76 -7.63
CA SER A 63 7.33 -4.74 -8.56
C SER A 63 6.54 -4.78 -9.87
N ALA A 64 5.20 -4.68 -9.82
CA ALA A 64 4.35 -4.61 -11.01
C ALA A 64 4.62 -3.34 -11.84
N VAL A 65 4.79 -2.18 -11.20
CA VAL A 65 5.17 -0.92 -11.88
C VAL A 65 6.48 -1.10 -12.64
N ARG A 66 7.50 -1.67 -11.99
CA ARG A 66 8.81 -1.92 -12.61
C ARG A 66 8.71 -2.90 -13.79
N ALA A 67 7.89 -3.93 -13.66
CA ALA A 67 7.66 -4.91 -14.73
C ALA A 67 6.97 -4.26 -15.94
N LEU A 68 5.88 -3.51 -15.71
CA LEU A 68 5.15 -2.78 -16.74
C LEU A 68 6.05 -1.76 -17.46
N HIS A 69 6.93 -1.08 -16.74
CA HIS A 69 7.88 -0.15 -17.33
C HIS A 69 8.92 -0.85 -18.22
N ARG A 70 9.37 -2.06 -17.87
CA ARG A 70 10.37 -2.82 -18.67
C ARG A 70 9.77 -3.55 -19.87
N SER A 71 8.55 -4.06 -19.75
CA SER A 71 7.94 -4.93 -20.77
C SER A 71 7.25 -4.17 -21.89
N LEU A 72 7.03 -2.87 -21.72
CA LEU A 72 6.32 -2.05 -22.69
C LEU A 72 7.28 -1.01 -23.27
N PRO A 73 7.57 -1.05 -24.59
CA PRO A 73 8.41 -0.03 -25.21
C PRO A 73 7.79 1.36 -25.03
N LEU A 74 8.66 2.36 -24.84
CA LEU A 74 8.35 3.78 -24.82
C LEU A 74 7.87 4.23 -26.19
#